data_AF-A0A975VY56-F1
#
_entry.id   AF-A0A975VY56-F1
#
_cell.length_a   1.000
_cell.length_b   1.000
_cell.length_c   1.000
_cell.angle_alpha   90.00
_cell.angle_beta   90.00
_cell.angle_gamma   90.00
#
_symmetry.space_group_name_H-M   'P 1'
#
loop_
_entity.id
_entity.type
_entity.pdbx_description
1 polymer ?
#
loop_
_entity_poly.entity_id
_entity_poly.type
_entity_poly.pdbx_seq_one_letter_code
_entity_poly.pdbx_strand_id
1 'polypeptide(L)'
;MEISLLPGSSAAAGFDAPLDMLSACHGRIEKQCSTLRRLPAHLAEHGADVDARQAAANVVRYFDTAGRDHHADEERDLFPALLESMAGSDPVCLRDITMALTHDHRELDAVWQVLRPQLESVTRGDASALDAAAVDEFIVRHTRHIAREENELLPMAKRLLSEGQLQGIGKAMRARRGV
;
A
#
# COMPACT_ATOMS: atom_id res chain seq x y z
N MET A 1 -12.54 44.69 9.45
CA MET A 1 -11.40 43.77 9.66
C MET A 1 -11.83 42.42 9.13
N GLU A 2 -11.52 42.17 7.87
CA GLU A 2 -11.69 40.85 7.24
C GLU A 2 -10.61 39.92 7.79
N ILE A 3 -11.02 38.77 8.34
CA ILE A 3 -10.07 37.71 8.69
C ILE A 3 -10.04 36.74 7.52
N SER A 4 -8.90 36.81 6.84
CA SER A 4 -8.39 36.02 5.74
C SER A 4 -8.76 34.54 5.80
N LEU A 5 -9.15 34.02 4.64
CA LEU A 5 -9.18 32.60 4.30
C LEU A 5 -7.83 31.94 4.63
N LEU A 6 -7.89 30.75 5.23
CA LEU A 6 -6.80 29.78 5.19
C LEU A 6 -6.97 28.94 3.92
N PRO A 7 -6.04 28.99 2.94
CA PRO A 7 -5.97 27.97 1.90
C PRO A 7 -5.12 26.81 2.40
N GLY A 8 -5.55 25.58 2.13
CA GLY A 8 -4.70 24.41 2.37
C GLY A 8 -5.40 23.08 2.64
N SER A 9 -6.63 22.85 2.17
CA SER A 9 -7.01 21.47 1.85
C SER A 9 -6.19 21.09 0.63
N SER A 10 -5.23 20.18 0.78
CA SER A 10 -4.51 19.62 -0.35
C SER A 10 -5.54 19.02 -1.31
N ALA A 11 -5.74 19.69 -2.45
CA ALA A 11 -6.52 19.18 -3.56
C ALA A 11 -5.82 17.98 -4.28
N ALA A 12 -4.84 17.33 -3.64
CA ALA A 12 -3.75 16.62 -4.34
C ALA A 12 -3.65 15.11 -4.09
N ALA A 13 -4.76 14.39 -3.88
CA ALA A 13 -4.75 12.92 -3.96
C ALA A 13 -6.11 12.39 -4.41
N GLY A 14 -6.55 12.87 -5.58
CA GLY A 14 -7.69 12.31 -6.30
C GLY A 14 -7.22 11.39 -7.42
N PHE A 15 -8.14 10.66 -8.03
CA PHE A 15 -7.86 9.80 -9.19
C PHE A 15 -7.32 10.56 -10.41
N ASP A 16 -7.40 11.90 -10.41
CA ASP A 16 -6.85 12.74 -11.47
C ASP A 16 -5.31 12.94 -11.33
N ALA A 17 -4.73 12.49 -10.20
CA ALA A 17 -3.30 12.40 -9.95
C ALA A 17 -2.94 10.98 -9.43
N PRO A 18 -2.94 9.96 -10.31
CA PRO A 18 -2.84 8.56 -9.89
C PRO A 18 -1.53 8.21 -9.16
N LEU A 19 -0.40 8.82 -9.53
CA LEU A 19 0.88 8.58 -8.85
C LEU A 19 0.89 9.16 -7.43
N ASP A 20 0.30 10.34 -7.23
CA ASP A 20 0.15 10.94 -5.89
C ASP A 20 -0.83 10.11 -5.04
N MET A 21 -1.85 9.51 -5.66
CA MET A 21 -2.76 8.59 -4.99
C MET A 21 -2.04 7.31 -4.53
N LEU A 22 -1.18 6.72 -5.36
CA LEU A 22 -0.34 5.56 -5.01
C LEU A 22 0.60 5.91 -3.85
N SER A 23 1.30 7.04 -3.92
CA SER A 23 2.14 7.51 -2.80
C SER A 23 1.33 7.74 -1.52
N ALA A 24 0.11 8.26 -1.63
CA ALA A 24 -0.80 8.36 -0.49
C ALA A 24 -1.26 6.99 0.04
N CYS A 25 -1.36 5.94 -0.80
CA CYS A 25 -1.55 4.56 -0.36
C CYS A 25 -0.36 4.08 0.48
N HIS A 26 0.87 4.35 0.05
CA HIS A 26 2.08 3.97 0.80
C HIS A 26 2.07 4.58 2.20
N GLY A 27 1.79 5.88 2.32
CA GLY A 27 1.68 6.53 3.63
C GLY A 27 0.56 5.96 4.53
N ARG A 28 -0.48 5.35 3.94
CA ARG A 28 -1.50 4.60 4.70
C ARG A 28 -1.02 3.21 5.11
N ILE A 29 -0.30 2.50 4.23
CA ILE A 29 0.33 1.21 4.54
C ILE A 29 1.31 1.38 5.70
N GLU A 30 2.18 2.39 5.65
CA GLU A 30 3.15 2.69 6.72
C GLU A 30 2.46 2.96 8.07
N LYS A 31 1.31 3.65 8.08
CA LYS A 31 0.51 3.85 9.30
C LYS A 31 -0.05 2.55 9.85
N GLN A 32 -0.49 1.62 9.00
CA GLN A 32 -0.90 0.28 9.45
C GLN A 32 0.29 -0.51 10.00
N CYS A 33 1.44 -0.48 9.33
CA CYS A 33 2.67 -1.10 9.80
C CYS A 33 3.13 -0.53 11.16
N SER A 34 3.01 0.79 11.38
CA SER A 34 3.30 1.43 12.67
C SER A 34 2.32 0.99 13.77
N THR A 35 1.06 0.75 13.42
CA THR A 35 0.06 0.19 14.35
C THR A 35 0.41 -1.26 14.69
N LEU A 36 0.72 -2.08 13.69
CA LEU A 36 1.16 -3.46 13.87
C LEU A 36 2.42 -3.57 14.75
N ARG A 37 3.41 -2.70 14.55
CA ARG A 37 4.66 -2.70 15.33
C ARG A 37 4.42 -2.56 16.84
N ARG A 38 3.42 -1.77 17.23
CA ARG A 38 3.09 -1.50 18.64
C ARG A 38 2.20 -2.58 19.26
N LEU A 39 1.49 -3.34 18.44
CA LEU A 39 0.44 -4.27 18.89
C LEU A 39 0.97 -5.39 19.80
N PRO A 40 2.11 -6.08 19.52
CA PRO A 40 2.61 -7.12 20.41
C PRO A 40 2.90 -6.63 21.84
N ALA A 41 3.50 -5.44 21.98
CA ALA A 41 3.78 -4.86 23.29
C ALA A 41 2.48 -4.50 24.04
N HIS A 42 1.51 -3.91 23.33
CA HIS A 42 0.19 -3.61 23.89
C HIS A 42 -0.53 -4.88 24.36
N LEU A 43 -0.50 -5.94 23.56
CA LEU A 43 -1.11 -7.24 23.90
C LEU A 43 -0.47 -7.87 25.14
N ALA A 44 0.84 -7.73 25.31
CA ALA A 44 1.55 -8.25 26.50
C ALA A 44 1.14 -7.51 27.78
N GLU A 45 0.86 -6.20 27.70
CA GLU A 45 0.53 -5.38 28.86
C GLU A 45 -0.97 -5.38 29.20
N HIS A 46 -1.83 -5.33 28.19
CA HIS A 46 -3.26 -5.09 28.34
C HIS A 46 -4.13 -6.27 27.88
N GLY A 47 -3.54 -7.30 27.29
CA GLY A 47 -4.27 -8.35 26.61
C GLY A 47 -4.99 -7.84 25.36
N ALA A 48 -5.93 -8.63 24.86
CA ALA A 48 -6.77 -8.26 23.71
C ALA A 48 -7.96 -7.40 24.17
N ASP A 49 -7.66 -6.23 24.71
CA ASP A 49 -8.63 -5.21 25.09
C ASP A 49 -9.35 -4.61 23.87
N VAL A 50 -10.26 -3.66 24.10
CA VAL A 50 -11.06 -3.06 23.02
C VAL A 50 -10.17 -2.39 21.97
N ASP A 51 -9.11 -1.72 22.39
CA ASP A 51 -8.21 -0.98 21.49
C ASP A 51 -7.37 -1.93 20.64
N ALA A 52 -6.81 -2.99 21.22
CA ALA A 52 -6.06 -4.01 20.50
C ALA A 52 -6.95 -4.73 19.46
N ARG A 53 -8.17 -5.09 19.85
CA ARG A 53 -9.16 -5.73 18.96
C ARG A 53 -9.53 -4.82 17.80
N GLN A 54 -9.75 -3.54 18.08
CA GLN A 54 -10.10 -2.55 17.06
C GLN A 54 -8.92 -2.26 16.12
N ALA A 55 -7.70 -2.19 16.64
CA ALA A 55 -6.48 -2.04 15.85
C ALA A 55 -6.29 -3.24 14.90
N ALA A 56 -6.36 -4.46 15.42
CA ALA A 56 -6.26 -5.68 14.60
C ALA A 56 -7.34 -5.74 13.50
N ALA A 57 -8.59 -5.42 13.84
CA ALA A 57 -9.69 -5.40 12.87
C ALA A 57 -9.47 -4.35 11.76
N ASN A 58 -8.95 -3.18 12.12
CA ASN A 58 -8.65 -2.12 11.14
C ASN A 58 -7.51 -2.52 10.19
N VAL A 59 -6.46 -3.15 10.71
CA VAL A 59 -5.35 -3.66 9.91
C VAL A 59 -5.85 -4.74 8.94
N VAL A 60 -6.61 -5.73 9.43
CA VAL A 60 -7.19 -6.80 8.59
C VAL A 60 -8.04 -6.22 7.47
N ARG A 61 -8.99 -5.34 7.81
CA ARG A 61 -9.85 -4.69 6.81
C ARG A 61 -9.05 -3.93 5.76
N TYR A 62 -7.98 -3.23 6.17
CA TYR A 62 -7.16 -2.45 5.24
C TYR A 62 -6.43 -3.33 4.23
N PHE A 63 -5.71 -4.36 4.69
CA PHE A 63 -4.93 -5.22 3.80
C PHE A 63 -5.81 -6.19 2.98
N ASP A 64 -6.98 -6.59 3.49
CA ASP A 64 -7.96 -7.40 2.72
C ASP A 64 -8.66 -6.61 1.59
N THR A 65 -8.55 -5.27 1.59
CA THR A 65 -9.19 -4.39 0.59
C THR A 65 -8.18 -3.45 -0.06
N ALA A 66 -7.92 -2.29 0.54
CA ALA A 66 -7.09 -1.23 -0.02
C ALA A 66 -5.67 -1.70 -0.40
N GLY A 67 -5.06 -2.60 0.38
CA GLY A 67 -3.76 -3.20 0.02
C GLY A 67 -3.82 -4.02 -1.28
N ARG A 68 -4.86 -4.85 -1.45
CA ARG A 68 -5.07 -5.62 -2.68
C ARG A 68 -5.39 -4.74 -3.88
N ASP A 69 -6.19 -3.69 -3.68
CA ASP A 69 -6.53 -2.75 -4.74
C ASP A 69 -5.30 -1.97 -5.21
N HIS A 70 -4.39 -1.63 -4.30
CA HIS A 70 -3.13 -0.95 -4.59
C HIS A 70 -2.23 -1.80 -5.50
N HIS A 71 -1.90 -3.03 -5.11
CA HIS A 71 -1.12 -3.92 -5.99
C HIS A 71 -1.82 -4.17 -7.34
N ALA A 72 -3.16 -4.19 -7.36
CA ALA A 72 -3.92 -4.35 -8.59
C ALA A 72 -3.85 -3.13 -9.51
N ASP A 73 -3.82 -1.91 -8.97
CA ASP A 73 -3.59 -0.69 -9.76
C ASP A 73 -2.20 -0.70 -10.41
N GLU A 74 -1.21 -1.24 -9.71
CA GLU A 74 0.14 -1.35 -10.23
C GLU A 74 0.26 -2.43 -11.30
N GLU A 75 -0.12 -3.66 -10.98
CA GLU A 75 0.08 -4.81 -11.87
C GLU A 75 -0.83 -4.77 -13.10
N ARG A 76 -2.03 -4.20 -13.00
CA ARG A 76 -3.01 -4.21 -14.11
C ARG A 76 -2.98 -2.96 -14.96
N ASP A 77 -2.53 -1.83 -14.41
CA ASP A 77 -2.63 -0.54 -15.09
C ASP A 77 -1.26 0.14 -15.20
N LEU A 78 -0.53 0.35 -14.09
CA LEU A 78 0.73 1.10 -14.11
C LEU A 78 1.88 0.37 -14.81
N PHE A 79 2.15 -0.89 -14.45
CA PHE A 79 3.26 -1.66 -15.01
C PHE A 79 3.08 -1.90 -16.52
N PRO A 80 1.90 -2.29 -17.02
CA PRO A 80 1.68 -2.40 -18.46
C PRO A 80 1.91 -1.07 -19.19
N ALA A 81 1.39 0.04 -18.66
CA ALA A 81 1.58 1.36 -19.28
C ALA A 81 3.05 1.77 -19.35
N LEU A 82 3.85 1.46 -18.33
CA LEU A 82 5.30 1.68 -18.31
C LEU A 82 6.01 0.87 -19.39
N LEU A 83 5.70 -0.43 -19.49
CA LEU A 83 6.31 -1.31 -20.49
C LEU A 83 5.96 -0.88 -21.92
N GLU A 84 4.72 -0.47 -22.15
CA GLU A 84 4.26 0.04 -23.45
C GLU A 84 4.91 1.38 -23.83
N SER A 85 5.16 2.28 -22.86
CA SER A 85 5.79 3.58 -23.12
C SER A 85 7.21 3.48 -23.71
N MET A 86 7.87 2.32 -23.56
CA MET A 86 9.20 2.06 -24.10
C MET A 86 9.21 1.16 -25.33
N ALA A 87 8.05 0.85 -25.92
CA ALA A 87 7.96 0.04 -27.12
C ALA A 87 8.78 0.66 -28.27
N GLY A 88 9.96 0.09 -28.55
CA GLY A 88 10.92 0.61 -29.55
C GLY A 88 12.32 0.91 -29.01
N SER A 89 12.52 0.88 -27.69
CA SER A 89 13.84 0.87 -27.03
C SER A 89 14.01 -0.42 -26.23
N ASP A 90 15.23 -0.79 -25.85
CA ASP A 90 15.45 -1.94 -24.96
C ASP A 90 15.19 -1.55 -23.49
N PRO A 91 14.02 -1.88 -22.90
CA PRO A 91 13.61 -1.43 -21.57
C PRO A 91 13.97 -2.46 -20.49
N VAL A 92 15.16 -3.06 -20.54
CA VAL A 92 15.61 -4.08 -19.56
C VAL A 92 15.33 -3.64 -18.13
N CYS A 93 15.69 -2.39 -17.79
CA CYS A 93 15.48 -1.84 -16.46
C CYS A 93 14.00 -1.81 -16.01
N LEU A 94 13.05 -1.47 -16.91
CA LEU A 94 11.62 -1.48 -16.57
C LEU A 94 11.07 -2.90 -16.42
N ARG A 95 11.52 -3.84 -17.25
CA ARG A 95 11.14 -5.25 -17.08
C ARG A 95 11.66 -5.79 -15.76
N ASP A 96 12.91 -5.52 -15.42
CA ASP A 96 13.52 -6.01 -14.19
C ASP A 96 12.81 -5.45 -12.94
N ILE A 97 12.53 -4.14 -12.90
CA ILE A 97 11.83 -3.55 -11.74
C ILE A 97 10.38 -4.04 -11.63
N THR A 98 9.63 -4.12 -12.73
CA THR A 98 8.23 -4.59 -12.69
C THR A 98 8.14 -6.08 -12.30
N MET A 99 9.07 -6.91 -12.77
CA MET A 99 9.18 -8.30 -12.34
C MET A 99 9.54 -8.41 -10.86
N ALA A 100 10.50 -7.61 -10.39
CA ALA A 100 10.93 -7.61 -8.99
C ALA A 100 9.81 -7.16 -8.04
N LEU A 101 9.05 -6.12 -8.40
CA LEU A 101 7.90 -5.63 -7.63
C LEU A 101 6.74 -6.63 -7.63
N THR A 102 6.45 -7.25 -8.79
CA THR A 102 5.45 -8.33 -8.85
C THR A 102 5.85 -9.51 -7.95
N HIS A 103 7.14 -9.85 -7.89
CA HIS A 103 7.63 -10.86 -6.95
C HIS A 103 7.46 -10.41 -5.49
N ASP A 104 7.83 -9.16 -5.17
CA ASP A 104 7.59 -8.59 -3.84
C ASP A 104 6.10 -8.68 -3.46
N HIS A 105 5.15 -8.38 -4.35
CA HIS A 105 3.71 -8.53 -4.07
C HIS A 105 3.32 -9.96 -3.69
N ARG A 106 3.86 -10.98 -4.38
CA ARG A 106 3.58 -12.38 -4.02
C ARG A 106 4.14 -12.76 -2.67
N GLU A 107 5.32 -12.25 -2.34
CA GLU A 107 5.91 -12.44 -1.03
C GLU A 107 5.12 -11.73 0.07
N LEU A 108 4.64 -10.51 -0.18
CA LEU A 108 3.77 -9.75 0.72
C LEU A 108 2.44 -10.48 0.95
N ASP A 109 1.82 -11.01 -0.11
CA ASP A 109 0.63 -11.85 0.00
C ASP A 109 0.90 -13.09 0.86
N ALA A 110 2.04 -13.76 0.68
CA ALA A 110 2.40 -14.96 1.43
C ALA A 110 2.57 -14.66 2.93
N VAL A 111 3.29 -13.60 3.30
CA VAL A 111 3.43 -13.22 4.72
C VAL A 111 2.10 -12.72 5.31
N TRP A 112 1.23 -12.11 4.49
CA TRP A 112 -0.12 -11.75 4.92
C TRP A 112 -0.96 -12.98 5.26
N GLN A 113 -0.90 -14.06 4.46
CA GLN A 113 -1.64 -15.29 4.76
C GLN A 113 -1.25 -15.93 6.10
N VAL A 114 -0.02 -15.71 6.56
CA VAL A 114 0.46 -16.17 7.87
C VAL A 114 -0.01 -15.26 9.00
N LEU A 115 0.07 -13.94 8.81
CA LEU A 115 -0.23 -12.95 9.85
C LEU A 115 -1.75 -12.74 10.06
N ARG A 116 -2.52 -12.76 8.98
CA ARG A 116 -3.97 -12.52 8.98
C ARG A 116 -4.75 -13.35 10.00
N PRO A 117 -4.64 -14.69 10.07
CA PRO A 117 -5.38 -15.49 11.05
C PRO A 117 -5.01 -15.17 12.50
N GLN A 118 -3.77 -14.74 12.76
CA GLN A 118 -3.32 -14.35 14.09
C GLN A 118 -4.00 -13.04 14.53
N LEU A 119 -4.06 -12.06 13.64
CA LEU A 119 -4.81 -10.82 13.88
C LEU A 119 -6.30 -11.08 14.07
N GLU A 120 -6.89 -12.01 13.31
CA GLU A 120 -8.28 -12.43 13.53
C GLU A 120 -8.48 -13.04 14.92
N SER A 121 -7.53 -13.83 15.45
CA SER A 121 -7.57 -14.30 16.83
C SER A 121 -7.55 -13.14 17.85
N VAL A 122 -6.71 -12.13 17.61
CA VAL A 122 -6.71 -10.92 18.43
C VAL A 122 -8.09 -10.25 18.42
N THR A 123 -8.76 -10.12 17.26
CA THR A 123 -10.11 -9.53 17.20
C THR A 123 -11.15 -10.29 18.02
N ARG A 124 -10.96 -11.61 18.22
CA ARG A 124 -11.80 -12.48 19.04
C ARG A 124 -11.45 -12.47 20.54
N GLY A 125 -10.40 -11.74 20.93
CA GLY A 125 -9.97 -11.62 22.32
C GLY A 125 -8.81 -12.54 22.71
N ASP A 126 -8.18 -13.23 21.76
CA ASP A 126 -7.00 -14.06 22.02
C ASP A 126 -5.71 -13.31 21.69
N ALA A 127 -5.04 -12.83 22.75
CA ALA A 127 -3.79 -12.10 22.67
C ALA A 127 -2.55 -12.99 22.44
N SER A 128 -2.65 -14.30 22.67
CA SER A 128 -1.51 -15.21 22.64
C SER A 128 -1.11 -15.65 21.22
N ALA A 129 -1.99 -15.40 20.25
CA ALA A 129 -1.84 -15.88 18.88
C ALA A 129 -0.92 -15.03 17.99
N LEU A 130 -0.59 -13.80 18.39
CA LEU A 130 0.18 -12.88 17.55
C LEU A 130 1.69 -13.08 17.72
N ASP A 131 2.33 -13.61 16.69
CA ASP A 131 3.77 -13.77 16.59
C ASP A 131 4.46 -12.46 16.20
N ALA A 132 5.28 -11.94 17.11
CA ALA A 132 6.04 -10.72 16.89
C ALA A 132 7.05 -10.84 15.73
N ALA A 133 7.58 -12.04 15.45
CA ALA A 133 8.48 -12.24 14.31
C ALA A 133 7.73 -12.16 12.96
N ALA A 134 6.52 -12.73 12.88
CA ALA A 134 5.66 -12.59 11.71
C ALA A 134 5.26 -11.12 11.46
N VAL A 135 5.00 -10.35 12.53
CA VAL A 135 4.75 -8.91 12.45
C VAL A 135 5.98 -8.16 11.89
N ASP A 136 7.17 -8.43 12.43
CA ASP A 136 8.40 -7.77 11.98
C ASP A 136 8.71 -8.06 10.51
N GLU A 137 8.62 -9.32 10.10
CA GLU A 137 8.83 -9.74 8.70
C GLU A 137 7.86 -9.03 7.75
N PHE A 138 6.58 -8.96 8.10
CA PHE A 138 5.56 -8.27 7.31
C PHE A 138 5.89 -6.78 7.13
N ILE A 139 6.35 -6.12 8.20
CA ILE A 139 6.71 -4.71 8.21
C ILE A 139 7.99 -4.45 7.40
N VAL A 140 9.02 -5.28 7.58
CA VAL A 140 10.30 -5.15 6.86
C VAL A 140 10.09 -5.28 5.36
N ARG A 141 9.27 -6.25 4.93
CA ARG A 141 8.96 -6.43 3.50
C ARG A 141 8.20 -5.25 2.92
N HIS A 142 7.15 -4.77 3.58
CA HIS A 142 6.43 -3.56 3.12
C HIS A 142 7.34 -2.35 3.04
N THR A 143 8.21 -2.16 4.05
CA THR A 143 9.15 -1.02 4.07
C THR A 143 10.10 -1.06 2.88
N ARG A 144 10.67 -2.24 2.58
CA ARG A 144 11.56 -2.42 1.43
C ARG A 144 10.84 -2.21 0.10
N HIS A 145 9.63 -2.76 -0.01
CA HIS A 145 8.81 -2.70 -1.21
C HIS A 145 8.41 -1.24 -1.54
N ILE A 146 7.82 -0.53 -0.58
CA ILE A 146 7.46 0.89 -0.70
C ILE A 146 8.69 1.74 -1.06
N ALA A 147 9.85 1.48 -0.43
CA ALA A 147 11.06 2.22 -0.73
C ALA A 147 11.51 2.06 -2.19
N ARG A 148 11.34 0.87 -2.78
CA ARG A 148 11.64 0.66 -4.20
C ARG A 148 10.65 1.42 -5.09
N GLU A 149 9.38 1.43 -4.74
CA GLU A 149 8.36 2.11 -5.53
C GLU A 149 8.53 3.63 -5.51
N GLU A 150 8.70 4.20 -4.32
CA GLU A 150 8.87 5.65 -4.13
C GLU A 150 10.17 6.19 -4.73
N ASN A 151 11.27 5.44 -4.60
CA ASN A 151 12.58 5.93 -5.04
C ASN A 151 12.91 5.59 -6.49
N GLU A 152 12.28 4.56 -7.06
CA GLU A 152 12.62 4.07 -8.40
C GLU A 152 11.40 4.10 -9.34
N LEU A 153 10.33 3.37 -9.01
CA LEU A 153 9.18 3.17 -9.91
C LEU A 153 8.41 4.48 -10.20
N LEU A 154 7.92 5.17 -9.16
CA LEU A 154 7.08 6.36 -9.32
C LEU A 154 7.82 7.51 -10.01
N PRO A 155 9.11 7.79 -9.73
CA PRO A 155 9.90 8.75 -10.49
C PRO A 155 10.04 8.37 -11.98
N MET A 156 10.19 7.08 -12.30
CA MET A 156 10.21 6.60 -13.68
C MET A 156 8.84 6.79 -14.36
N ALA A 157 7.75 6.42 -13.70
CA ALA A 157 6.39 6.61 -14.20
C ALA A 157 6.10 8.08 -14.51
N LYS A 158 6.47 8.99 -13.59
CA LYS A 158 6.30 10.43 -13.77
C LYS A 158 7.06 10.98 -14.99
N ARG A 159 8.21 10.39 -15.33
CA ARG A 159 9.02 10.80 -16.47
C ARG A 159 8.55 10.23 -17.81
N LEU A 160 8.05 9.00 -17.80
CA LEU A 160 7.81 8.21 -19.01
C LEU A 160 6.35 8.24 -19.47
N LEU A 161 5.40 8.37 -18.55
CA LEU A 161 3.98 8.33 -18.89
C LEU A 161 3.46 9.71 -19.29
N SER A 162 2.74 9.74 -20.41
CA SER A 162 1.99 10.92 -20.84
C SER A 162 0.81 11.20 -19.92
N GLU A 163 0.31 12.44 -19.95
CA GLU A 163 -0.89 12.82 -19.21
C GLU A 163 -2.10 11.95 -19.59
N GLY A 164 -2.26 11.60 -20.86
CA GLY A 164 -3.35 10.73 -21.32
C GLY A 164 -3.27 9.32 -20.73
N GLN A 165 -2.06 8.75 -20.60
CA GLN A 165 -1.87 7.46 -19.94
C GLN A 165 -2.19 7.54 -18.45
N LEU A 166 -1.72 8.59 -17.76
CA LEU A 166 -2.02 8.82 -16.34
C LEU A 166 -3.53 8.98 -16.11
N GLN A 167 -4.24 9.74 -16.95
CA GLN A 167 -5.70 9.84 -16.88
C GLN A 167 -6.40 8.49 -17.09
N GLY A 168 -5.88 7.64 -17.98
CA GLY A 168 -6.37 6.27 -18.19
C GLY A 168 -6.24 5.42 -16.92
N ILE A 169 -5.06 5.41 -16.32
CA ILE A 169 -4.78 4.71 -15.05
C ILE A 169 -5.71 5.23 -13.95
N GLY A 170 -5.83 6.55 -13.79
CA GLY A 170 -6.73 7.17 -12.80
C GLY A 170 -8.18 6.71 -12.93
N LYS A 171 -8.70 6.60 -14.15
CA LYS A 171 -10.05 6.07 -14.41
C LYS A 171 -10.18 4.60 -14.00
N ALA A 172 -9.18 3.77 -14.29
CA ALA A 172 -9.18 2.36 -13.90
C ALA A 172 -9.14 2.20 -12.37
N MET A 173 -8.28 2.97 -11.69
CA MET A 173 -8.21 3.00 -10.22
C MET A 173 -9.54 3.41 -9.59
N ARG A 174 -10.24 4.40 -10.18
CA ARG A 174 -11.57 4.86 -9.73
C ARG A 174 -12.61 3.76 -9.88
N ALA A 175 -12.67 3.14 -11.05
CA ALA A 175 -13.60 2.06 -11.35
C ALA A 175 -13.40 0.84 -10.42
N ARG A 176 -12.15 0.50 -10.08
CA ARG A 176 -11.82 -0.58 -9.13
C ARG A 176 -12.47 -0.37 -7.76
N ARG A 177 -12.67 0.89 -7.38
CA ARG A 177 -13.25 1.30 -6.08
C ARG A 177 -14.74 1.64 -6.18
N GLY A 178 -15.35 1.51 -7.35
CA GLY A 178 -16.78 1.76 -7.57
C GLY A 178 -17.19 3.23 -7.45
N VAL A 179 -16.27 4.15 -7.72
CA VAL A 179 -16.48 5.62 -7.67
C VAL A 179 -16.64 6.21 -9.07
#